data_AF-A0A651H9P7-F1
#
_entry.id   AF-A0A651H9P7-F1
#
_cell.length_a   1.000
_cell.length_b   1.000
_cell.length_c   1.000
_cell.angle_alpha   90.00
_cell.angle_beta   90.00
_cell.angle_gamma   90.00
#
_symmetry.space_group_name_H-M   'P 1'
#
loop_
_entity.id
_entity.type
_entity.pdbx_description
1 polymer ?
#
loop_
_entity_poly.entity_id
_entity_poly.type
_entity_poly.pdbx_seq_one_letter_code
_entity_poly.pdbx_strand_id
1 'polypeptide(L)'
;MRAGMLWTLLAFSILLNAFLWRAGKGHAGSAPADPGPGEARAVHGVETIATQANPEHWVPDAAVAYFSHWTWHPEQDPELDELVRHLRSLGLPDTLIRGMVVTLAREWLQNRTARLFGGEPSVHATQGQMRAQSQLRLEMQAMIDQAMGGRTVGMTDAEGEELRRRYGKVPPDKLLEIETIAARQYWAWDTESSSPAEGFRRRMLAMERDFLEEIRPLLTDEEWDSYALHATVSGSEVRRELGDLDVTPQELSKLLKWQRNLTSASIARDPDFGALEVEMMRSRRELLGDERFHEMAGRSATYFPGLQRILPQTMPPSAQLDFWFEIVDLGKAHSELWGQYRARPEDRDRVMSAFAGEVEERLTAIGGEEAWNRYRNSPTGRLFFIHEEVDNPRLQGWFNREGAHAPRSSTAPDDEP
;
A
#
# COMPACT_ATOMS: atom_id res chain seq x y z
N MET A 1 2.50 -20.51 -15.03
CA MET A 1 1.96 -20.39 -13.66
C MET A 1 3.00 -20.08 -12.57
N ARG A 2 4.32 -20.19 -12.80
CA ARG A 2 5.34 -19.89 -11.76
C ARG A 2 5.79 -18.42 -11.67
N ALA A 3 5.45 -17.57 -12.65
CA ALA A 3 5.90 -16.18 -12.69
C ALA A 3 5.11 -15.26 -11.74
N GLY A 4 3.79 -15.44 -11.58
CA GLY A 4 2.96 -14.57 -10.73
C GLY A 4 3.23 -14.70 -9.23
N MET A 5 3.58 -15.90 -8.77
CA MET A 5 3.94 -16.17 -7.37
C MET A 5 5.31 -15.59 -7.00
N LEU A 6 6.22 -15.49 -7.98
CA LEU A 6 7.51 -14.85 -7.78
C LEU A 6 7.33 -13.33 -7.59
N TRP A 7 6.42 -12.68 -8.32
CA TRP A 7 6.19 -11.23 -8.21
C TRP A 7 5.53 -10.80 -6.90
N THR A 8 4.59 -11.57 -6.34
CA THR A 8 4.00 -11.27 -5.03
C THR A 8 4.95 -11.53 -3.87
N LEU A 9 5.75 -12.60 -3.94
CA LEU A 9 6.81 -12.83 -2.96
C LEU A 9 7.94 -11.80 -3.08
N LEU A 10 8.26 -11.34 -4.29
CA LEU A 10 9.21 -10.26 -4.52
C LEU A 10 8.66 -8.92 -4.03
N ALA A 11 7.39 -8.60 -4.27
CA ALA A 11 6.77 -7.36 -3.80
C ALA A 11 6.64 -7.31 -2.26
N PHE A 12 6.28 -8.44 -1.64
CA PHE A 12 6.21 -8.54 -0.18
C PHE A 12 7.62 -8.56 0.45
N SER A 13 8.59 -9.24 -0.18
CA SER A 13 10.00 -9.18 0.21
C SER A 13 10.59 -7.79 0.01
N ILE A 14 10.19 -7.02 -1.00
CA ILE A 14 10.62 -5.64 -1.23
C ILE A 14 9.96 -4.70 -0.20
N LEU A 15 8.69 -4.90 0.18
CA LEU A 15 8.04 -4.12 1.24
C LEU A 15 8.61 -4.45 2.63
N LEU A 16 8.88 -5.72 2.92
CA LEU A 16 9.50 -6.17 4.17
C LEU A 16 10.99 -5.80 4.22
N ASN A 17 11.73 -5.87 3.12
CA ASN A 17 13.11 -5.38 3.04
C ASN A 17 13.18 -3.85 2.99
N ALA A 18 12.21 -3.13 2.43
CA ALA A 18 12.13 -1.68 2.56
C ALA A 18 11.83 -1.27 4.02
N PHE A 19 11.02 -2.05 4.72
CA PHE A 19 10.77 -1.94 6.16
C PHE A 19 12.03 -2.24 7.01
N LEU A 20 12.88 -3.19 6.59
CA LEU A 20 14.07 -3.61 7.33
C LEU A 20 15.37 -2.85 6.96
N TRP A 21 15.53 -2.41 5.70
CA TRP A 21 16.75 -1.75 5.20
C TRP A 21 16.72 -0.23 5.34
N ARG A 22 15.53 0.39 5.30
CA ARG A 22 15.38 1.86 5.47
C ARG A 22 15.53 2.31 6.92
N ALA A 23 15.40 1.39 7.88
CA ALA A 23 15.72 1.61 9.29
C ALA A 23 17.24 1.56 9.60
N GLY A 24 18.09 1.15 8.64
CA GLY A 24 19.52 0.86 8.87
C GLY A 24 20.52 1.57 7.96
N LYS A 25 20.11 2.39 7.00
CA LYS A 25 21.05 3.09 6.10
C LYS A 25 20.69 4.56 5.89
N GLY A 26 21.32 5.43 6.66
CA GLY A 26 21.60 6.79 6.22
C GLY A 26 22.38 6.72 4.91
N HIS A 27 21.77 7.16 3.82
CA HIS A 27 22.44 7.26 2.53
C HIS A 27 23.38 8.47 2.55
N ALA A 28 24.68 8.20 2.68
CA ALA A 28 25.69 9.03 2.06
C ALA A 28 25.54 8.87 0.54
N GLY A 29 24.87 9.84 -0.09
CA GLY A 29 24.78 9.95 -1.54
C GLY A 29 25.96 10.74 -2.08
N SER A 30 26.79 10.08 -2.88
CA SER A 30 27.79 10.67 -3.75
C SER A 30 27.16 11.65 -4.74
N ALA A 31 27.65 12.89 -4.73
CA ALA A 31 27.26 13.94 -5.66
C ALA A 31 27.75 13.65 -7.09
N PRO A 32 27.01 14.06 -8.14
CA PRO A 32 27.54 14.15 -9.50
C PRO A 32 28.39 15.43 -9.68
N ALA A 33 29.28 15.36 -10.65
CA ALA A 33 30.36 16.30 -10.92
C ALA A 33 29.92 17.75 -11.23
N ASP A 34 30.82 18.65 -10.80
CA ASP A 34 31.01 20.08 -11.05
C ASP A 34 30.27 20.73 -12.24
N PRO A 35 29.79 21.97 -12.06
CA PRO A 35 30.43 23.05 -12.81
C PRO A 35 30.68 24.33 -12.00
N GLY A 36 31.96 24.66 -11.78
CA GLY A 36 32.50 26.01 -11.92
C GLY A 36 32.33 26.98 -10.73
N PRO A 37 33.30 27.89 -10.51
CA PRO A 37 33.44 28.62 -9.26
C PRO A 37 32.52 29.86 -9.24
N GLY A 38 31.44 29.79 -8.48
CA GLY A 38 30.54 30.92 -8.23
C GLY A 38 30.07 30.91 -6.78
N GLU A 39 30.66 31.82 -5.97
CA GLU A 39 30.19 32.32 -4.67
C GLU A 39 29.48 31.32 -3.72
N ALA A 40 30.27 30.79 -2.79
CA ALA A 40 29.79 30.04 -1.63
C ALA A 40 28.84 30.89 -0.76
N ARG A 41 27.53 30.67 -0.90
CA ARG A 41 26.57 30.93 0.19
C ARG A 41 26.73 29.82 1.22
N ALA A 42 27.49 30.11 2.27
CA ALA A 42 27.56 29.29 3.46
C ALA A 42 26.16 29.09 4.05
N VAL A 43 25.77 27.83 4.21
CA VAL A 43 24.60 27.41 4.99
C VAL A 43 24.92 27.67 6.46
N HIS A 44 24.59 28.88 6.93
CA HIS A 44 24.51 29.18 8.36
C HIS A 44 23.32 28.43 8.96
N GLY A 45 23.56 27.24 9.51
CA GLY A 45 22.49 26.45 10.15
C GLY A 45 22.93 25.47 11.24
N VAL A 46 24.23 25.28 11.47
CA VAL A 46 24.73 24.34 12.51
C VAL A 46 25.62 25.04 13.56
N GLU A 47 26.10 26.26 13.30
CA GLU A 47 26.91 27.01 14.28
C GLU A 47 26.09 27.84 15.29
N THR A 48 24.78 27.99 15.10
CA THR A 48 23.96 28.92 15.93
C THR A 48 23.20 28.25 17.08
N ILE A 49 23.56 27.02 17.49
CA ILE A 49 23.03 26.41 18.73
C ILE A 49 24.07 26.49 19.87
N ALA A 50 25.34 26.72 19.56
CA ALA A 50 26.41 26.78 20.57
C ALA A 50 26.62 28.18 21.20
N THR A 51 25.94 29.23 20.72
CA THR A 51 26.27 30.63 21.08
C THR A 51 25.16 31.38 21.82
N GLN A 52 24.28 30.69 22.54
CA GLN A 52 23.40 31.28 23.55
C GLN A 52 23.40 30.54 24.89
N ALA A 53 24.43 29.72 25.15
CA ALA A 53 24.69 29.26 26.51
C ALA A 53 25.30 30.42 27.30
N ASN A 54 24.48 31.09 28.11
CA ASN A 54 24.93 32.07 29.09
C ASN A 54 25.96 31.39 30.02
N PRO A 55 27.24 31.82 30.06
CA PRO A 55 28.29 31.16 30.83
C PRO A 55 28.11 31.25 32.35
N GLU A 56 27.08 31.94 32.83
CA GLU A 56 26.68 31.98 34.25
C GLU A 56 25.63 30.91 34.64
N HIS A 57 25.22 30.01 33.74
CA HIS A 57 24.35 28.89 34.11
C HIS A 57 25.14 27.85 34.92
N TRP A 58 24.99 27.96 36.23
CA TRP A 58 25.43 26.98 37.22
C TRP A 58 24.99 25.59 36.79
N VAL A 59 25.95 24.75 36.39
CA VAL A 59 25.70 23.32 36.18
C VAL A 59 25.29 22.76 37.54
N PRO A 60 24.08 22.19 37.70
CA PRO A 60 23.65 21.70 39.00
C PRO A 60 24.64 20.65 39.51
N ASP A 61 25.18 20.83 40.71
CA ASP A 61 26.15 19.91 41.34
C ASP A 61 25.63 18.44 41.33
N ALA A 62 24.31 18.28 41.42
CA ALA A 62 23.63 16.97 41.35
C ALA A 62 23.79 16.26 39.99
N ALA A 63 23.79 17.00 38.87
CA ALA A 63 23.98 16.41 37.55
C ALA A 63 25.44 16.01 37.32
N VAL A 64 26.39 16.84 37.78
CA VAL A 64 27.83 16.51 37.74
C VAL A 64 28.14 15.28 38.61
N ALA A 65 27.55 15.21 39.80
CA ALA A 65 27.65 14.05 40.68
C ALA A 65 27.05 12.78 40.05
N TYR A 66 25.90 12.88 39.38
CA TYR A 66 25.30 11.77 38.65
C TYR A 66 26.21 11.27 37.53
N PHE A 67 26.62 12.13 36.59
CA PHE A 67 27.40 11.72 35.42
C PHE A 67 28.83 11.29 35.74
N SER A 68 29.40 11.68 36.89
CA SER A 68 30.73 11.19 37.33
C SER A 68 30.72 9.73 37.78
N HIS A 69 29.55 9.16 38.09
CA HIS A 69 29.38 7.78 38.55
C HIS A 69 28.49 6.96 37.61
N TRP A 70 27.75 7.64 36.73
CA TRP A 70 26.86 7.00 35.77
C TRP A 70 27.65 6.12 34.80
N THR A 71 27.31 4.84 34.80
CA THR A 71 27.89 3.85 33.90
C THR A 71 26.75 3.16 33.19
N TRP A 72 26.78 3.19 31.86
CA TRP A 72 25.78 2.51 31.06
C TRP A 72 26.02 1.00 31.08
N HIS A 73 25.03 0.24 31.55
CA HIS A 73 25.04 -1.22 31.54
C HIS A 73 23.88 -1.73 30.68
N PRO A 74 24.12 -2.02 29.39
CA PRO A 74 23.05 -2.41 28.46
C PRO A 74 22.43 -3.78 28.79
N GLU A 75 23.01 -4.49 29.76
CA GLU A 75 22.57 -5.79 30.26
C GLU A 75 21.48 -5.69 31.34
N GLN A 76 21.29 -4.51 31.93
CA GLN A 76 20.35 -4.23 33.02
C GLN A 76 19.14 -3.45 32.49
N ASP A 77 18.05 -3.44 33.25
CA ASP A 77 16.93 -2.54 32.93
C ASP A 77 17.40 -1.09 33.10
N PRO A 78 17.26 -0.25 32.07
CA PRO A 78 17.95 1.02 32.05
C PRO A 78 17.19 2.08 32.84
N GLU A 79 17.89 2.80 33.72
CA GLU A 79 17.37 3.92 34.50
C GLU A 79 17.25 5.20 33.63
N LEU A 80 16.58 5.09 32.47
CA LEU A 80 16.47 6.18 31.50
C LEU A 80 15.72 7.39 32.07
N ASP A 81 14.73 7.18 32.94
CA ASP A 81 13.96 8.25 33.58
C ASP A 81 14.87 9.19 34.41
N GLU A 82 15.85 8.62 35.12
CA GLU A 82 16.80 9.37 35.92
C GLU A 82 17.82 10.11 35.04
N LEU A 83 18.34 9.42 34.02
CA LEU A 83 19.20 10.03 33.01
C LEU A 83 18.53 11.25 32.36
N VAL A 84 17.29 11.10 31.88
CA VAL A 84 16.54 12.20 31.25
C VAL A 84 16.35 13.37 32.22
N ARG A 85 16.03 13.11 33.49
CA ARG A 85 15.89 14.15 34.52
C ARG A 85 17.19 14.94 34.70
N HIS A 86 18.34 14.26 34.78
CA HIS A 86 19.64 14.92 34.92
C HIS A 86 20.03 15.68 33.64
N LEU A 87 19.82 15.12 32.45
CA LEU A 87 20.08 15.82 31.19
C LEU A 87 19.21 17.09 31.03
N ARG A 88 17.94 17.03 31.42
CA ARG A 88 17.06 18.22 31.46
C ARG A 88 17.54 19.26 32.45
N SER A 89 18.04 18.84 33.62
CA SER A 89 18.61 19.76 34.62
C SER A 89 19.88 20.47 34.14
N LEU A 90 20.60 19.89 33.17
CA LEU A 90 21.74 20.51 32.49
C LEU A 90 21.31 21.50 31.39
N GLY A 91 20.01 21.66 31.13
CA GLY A 91 19.50 22.54 30.07
C GLY A 91 19.67 21.99 28.66
N LEU A 92 19.90 20.67 28.52
CA LEU A 92 19.97 20.07 27.18
C LEU A 92 18.59 20.06 26.51
N PRO A 93 18.51 20.36 25.20
CA PRO A 93 17.24 20.32 24.47
C PRO A 93 16.72 18.88 24.37
N ASP A 94 15.40 18.72 24.49
CA ASP A 94 14.74 17.40 24.47
C ASP A 94 15.07 16.57 23.22
N THR A 95 15.39 17.20 22.08
CA THR A 95 15.80 16.51 20.85
C THR A 95 17.13 15.78 21.00
N LEU A 96 18.12 16.39 21.66
CA LEU A 96 19.39 15.75 21.95
C LEU A 96 19.21 14.65 23.01
N ILE A 97 18.40 14.92 24.04
CA ILE A 97 18.07 13.95 25.08
C ILE A 97 17.43 12.71 24.46
N ARG A 98 16.43 12.89 23.59
CA ARG A 98 15.77 11.79 22.87
C ARG A 98 16.76 11.00 22.03
N GLY A 99 17.65 11.67 21.30
CA GLY A 99 18.70 11.01 20.51
C GLY A 99 19.60 10.10 21.36
N MET A 100 19.99 10.56 22.55
CA MET A 100 20.77 9.76 23.49
C MET A 100 19.95 8.57 24.02
N VAL A 101 18.72 8.81 24.49
CA VAL A 101 17.81 7.77 25.01
C VAL A 101 17.53 6.69 23.96
N VAL A 102 17.25 7.07 22.71
CA VAL A 102 17.04 6.13 21.59
C VAL A 102 18.29 5.30 21.32
N THR A 103 19.48 5.90 21.41
CA THR A 103 20.75 5.18 21.21
C THR A 103 20.96 4.14 22.30
N LEU A 104 20.80 4.53 23.57
CA LEU A 104 20.94 3.61 24.70
C LEU A 104 19.89 2.50 24.68
N ALA A 105 18.62 2.83 24.43
CA ALA A 105 17.55 1.84 24.31
C ALA A 105 17.80 0.85 23.15
N ARG A 106 18.41 1.31 22.04
CA ARG A 106 18.83 0.44 20.93
C ARG A 106 19.97 -0.49 21.33
N GLU A 107 20.96 -0.02 22.09
CA GLU A 107 22.03 -0.87 22.60
C GLU A 107 21.50 -1.93 23.57
N TRP A 108 20.56 -1.57 24.45
CA TRP A 108 19.84 -2.51 25.30
C TRP A 108 19.10 -3.57 24.47
N LEU A 109 18.36 -3.15 23.44
CA LEU A 109 17.65 -4.04 22.53
C LEU A 109 18.61 -5.01 21.83
N GLN A 110 19.74 -4.51 21.31
CA GLN A 110 20.76 -5.33 20.64
C GLN A 110 21.35 -6.37 21.57
N ASN A 111 21.71 -6.00 22.79
CA ASN A 111 22.27 -6.94 23.78
C ASN A 111 21.24 -8.01 24.20
N ARG A 112 19.98 -7.62 24.43
CA ARG A 112 18.90 -8.56 24.76
C ARG A 112 18.59 -9.50 23.60
N THR A 113 18.60 -8.99 22.37
CA THR A 113 18.47 -9.78 21.14
C THR A 113 19.61 -10.79 20.99
N ALA A 114 20.86 -10.34 21.16
CA ALA A 114 22.04 -11.21 21.08
C ALA A 114 22.02 -12.32 22.13
N ARG A 115 21.56 -12.04 23.34
CA ARG A 115 21.40 -13.05 24.42
C ARG A 115 20.32 -14.08 24.11
N LEU A 116 19.18 -13.64 23.58
CA LEU A 116 18.06 -14.55 23.28
C LEU A 116 18.32 -15.43 22.06
N PHE A 117 19.06 -14.92 21.07
CA PHE A 117 19.21 -15.59 19.77
C PHE A 117 20.63 -16.02 19.43
N GLY A 118 21.61 -15.72 20.28
CA GLY A 118 23.02 -16.09 20.06
C GLY A 118 23.74 -15.23 19.01
N GLY A 119 23.24 -14.04 18.69
CA GLY A 119 23.84 -13.14 17.70
C GLY A 119 22.83 -12.21 17.02
N GLU A 120 23.24 -11.60 15.91
CA GLU A 120 22.33 -10.81 15.09
C GLU A 120 21.24 -11.70 14.46
N PRO A 121 20.00 -11.18 14.34
CA PRO A 121 18.91 -11.95 13.75
C PRO A 121 19.26 -12.33 12.30
N SER A 122 19.21 -13.63 12.02
CA SER A 122 19.44 -14.17 10.69
C SER A 122 18.34 -13.74 9.72
N VAL A 123 18.67 -13.63 8.43
CA VAL A 123 17.68 -13.53 7.34
C VAL A 123 16.71 -14.73 7.32
N HIS A 124 17.11 -15.83 7.97
CA HIS A 124 16.31 -17.03 8.20
C HIS A 124 15.81 -17.16 9.65
N ALA A 125 15.56 -16.03 10.32
CA ALA A 125 15.03 -16.02 11.69
C ALA A 125 13.78 -16.92 11.78
N THR A 126 13.75 -17.76 12.81
CA THR A 126 12.58 -18.60 13.07
C THR A 126 11.40 -17.72 13.49
N GLN A 127 10.19 -18.26 13.35
CA GLN A 127 8.96 -17.58 13.73
C GLN A 127 8.97 -17.05 15.18
N GLY A 128 9.39 -17.90 16.13
CA GLY A 128 9.55 -17.50 17.54
C GLY A 128 10.55 -16.35 17.73
N GLN A 129 11.62 -16.31 16.92
CA GLN A 129 12.60 -15.22 16.95
C GLN A 129 12.00 -13.91 16.44
N MET A 130 11.23 -13.93 15.36
CA MET A 130 10.53 -12.74 14.85
C MET A 130 9.53 -12.19 15.87
N ARG A 131 8.76 -13.07 16.54
CA ARG A 131 7.81 -12.67 17.59
C ARG A 131 8.51 -12.00 18.77
N ALA A 132 9.53 -12.66 19.33
CA ALA A 132 10.29 -12.10 20.44
C ALA A 132 10.99 -10.78 20.06
N GLN A 133 11.52 -10.66 18.83
CA GLN A 133 12.09 -9.41 18.34
C GLN A 133 11.05 -8.29 18.24
N SER A 134 9.83 -8.59 17.76
CA SER A 134 8.73 -7.63 17.71
C SER A 134 8.34 -7.14 19.10
N GLN A 135 8.25 -8.06 20.07
CA GLN A 135 7.94 -7.72 21.45
C GLN A 135 9.03 -6.82 22.07
N LEU A 136 10.30 -7.17 21.89
CA LEU A 136 11.40 -6.34 22.39
C LEU A 136 11.42 -4.93 21.77
N ARG A 137 10.99 -4.78 20.51
CA ARG A 137 10.85 -3.45 19.89
C ARG A 137 9.73 -2.62 20.51
N LEU A 138 8.59 -3.25 20.84
CA LEU A 138 7.51 -2.57 21.56
C LEU A 138 7.95 -2.18 22.98
N GLU A 139 8.67 -3.07 23.69
CA GLU A 139 9.26 -2.78 25.00
C GLU A 139 10.24 -1.60 24.92
N MET A 140 11.12 -1.59 23.92
CA MET A 140 12.06 -0.48 23.68
C MET A 140 11.32 0.84 23.41
N GLN A 141 10.26 0.82 22.59
CA GLN A 141 9.49 2.04 22.29
C GLN A 141 8.76 2.57 23.53
N ALA A 142 8.10 1.68 24.28
CA ALA A 142 7.40 2.05 25.52
C ALA A 142 8.36 2.64 26.56
N MET A 143 9.57 2.07 26.67
CA MET A 143 10.63 2.57 27.55
C MET A 143 11.10 3.97 27.14
N ILE A 144 11.33 4.23 25.85
CA ILE A 144 11.68 5.57 25.35
C ILE A 144 10.54 6.56 25.66
N ASP A 145 9.30 6.18 25.37
CA ASP A 145 8.14 7.05 25.55
C ASP A 145 7.91 7.37 27.04
N GLN A 146 8.09 6.38 27.93
CA GLN A 146 8.06 6.58 29.38
C GLN A 146 9.15 7.56 29.84
N ALA A 147 10.41 7.33 29.42
CA ALA A 147 11.53 8.17 29.83
C ALA A 147 11.41 9.61 29.35
N MET A 148 10.94 9.80 28.12
CA MET A 148 10.74 11.13 27.55
C MET A 148 9.49 11.83 28.09
N GLY A 149 8.53 11.09 28.65
CA GLY A 149 7.24 11.61 29.10
C GLY A 149 6.22 11.76 27.97
N GLY A 150 6.37 11.02 26.87
CA GLY A 150 5.47 11.02 25.73
C GLY A 150 6.18 10.75 24.40
N ARG A 151 5.44 10.20 23.42
CA ARG A 151 6.01 9.76 22.14
C ARG A 151 6.51 10.91 21.27
N THR A 152 5.98 12.11 21.42
CA THR A 152 6.37 13.30 20.62
C THR A 152 7.48 14.14 21.26
N VAL A 153 7.77 13.96 22.55
CA VAL A 153 8.72 14.81 23.27
C VAL A 153 10.13 14.61 22.72
N GLY A 154 10.77 15.69 22.27
CA GLY A 154 12.09 15.64 21.65
C GLY A 154 12.13 15.00 20.25
N MET A 155 10.98 14.73 19.63
CA MET A 155 10.94 14.28 18.25
C MET A 155 11.37 15.40 17.31
N THR A 156 12.18 15.07 16.31
CA THR A 156 12.56 16.01 15.26
C THR A 156 11.43 16.20 14.24
N ASP A 157 11.42 17.34 13.53
CA ASP A 157 10.45 17.58 12.47
C ASP A 157 10.50 16.50 11.37
N ALA A 158 11.70 15.99 11.08
CA ALA A 158 11.90 14.93 10.09
C ALA A 158 11.26 13.60 10.53
N GLU A 159 11.38 13.23 11.80
CA GLU A 159 10.71 12.05 12.37
C GLU A 159 9.19 12.23 12.38
N GLY A 160 8.70 13.41 12.75
CA GLY A 160 7.28 13.73 12.72
C GLY A 160 6.70 13.67 11.31
N GLU A 161 7.43 14.17 10.32
CA GLU A 161 7.04 14.10 8.90
C GLU A 161 7.08 12.65 8.37
N GLU A 162 8.04 11.83 8.80
CA GLU A 162 8.05 10.41 8.44
C GLU A 162 6.85 9.66 9.01
N LEU A 163 6.48 9.90 10.28
CA LEU A 163 5.27 9.34 10.86
C LEU A 163 4.02 9.79 10.10
N ARG A 164 3.94 11.08 9.76
CA ARG A 164 2.82 11.65 9.00
C ARG A 164 2.73 11.06 7.60
N ARG A 165 3.86 10.87 6.92
CA ARG A 165 3.91 10.22 5.60
C ARG A 165 3.43 8.78 5.66
N ARG A 166 3.72 8.09 6.76
CA ARG A 166 3.46 6.66 6.92
C ARG A 166 2.07 6.33 7.43
N TYR A 167 1.57 7.12 8.38
CA TYR A 167 0.32 6.85 9.08
C TYR A 167 -0.72 7.98 8.92
N GLY A 168 -0.38 9.02 8.17
CA GLY A 168 -1.28 10.15 7.94
C GLY A 168 -1.41 11.04 9.18
N LYS A 169 -2.64 11.47 9.47
CA LYS A 169 -2.98 12.37 10.57
C LYS A 169 -3.14 11.65 11.93
N VAL A 170 -2.73 10.39 12.05
CA VAL A 170 -2.88 9.63 13.30
C VAL A 170 -1.96 10.21 14.38
N PRO A 171 -2.51 10.59 15.56
CA PRO A 171 -1.72 11.05 16.69
C PRO A 171 -0.70 9.99 17.13
N PRO A 172 0.54 10.39 17.46
CA PRO A 172 1.58 9.44 17.87
C PRO A 172 1.19 8.54 19.05
N ASP A 173 0.42 9.04 20.03
CA ASP A 173 -0.02 8.24 21.18
C ASP A 173 -0.89 7.05 20.76
N LYS A 174 -1.70 7.19 19.71
CA LYS A 174 -2.51 6.10 19.15
C LYS A 174 -1.68 5.12 18.30
N LEU A 175 -0.54 5.56 17.75
CA LEU A 175 0.33 4.69 16.95
C LEU A 175 0.90 3.54 17.75
N LEU A 176 1.22 3.74 19.04
CA LEU A 176 1.72 2.65 19.89
C LEU A 176 0.67 1.56 20.09
N GLU A 177 -0.60 1.96 20.28
CA GLU A 177 -1.71 1.02 20.42
C GLU A 177 -1.95 0.27 19.10
N ILE A 178 -1.93 0.97 17.96
CA ILE A 178 -2.02 0.36 16.63
C ILE A 178 -0.87 -0.62 16.37
N GLU A 179 0.37 -0.26 16.71
CA GLU A 179 1.55 -1.12 16.58
C GLU A 179 1.45 -2.35 17.48
N THR A 180 0.90 -2.19 18.69
CA THR A 180 0.66 -3.30 19.63
C THR A 180 -0.40 -4.26 19.09
N ILE A 181 -1.51 -3.73 18.56
CA ILE A 181 -2.56 -4.52 17.92
C ILE A 181 -1.99 -5.27 16.70
N ALA A 182 -1.24 -4.58 15.84
CA ALA A 182 -0.60 -5.18 14.67
C ALA A 182 0.34 -6.34 15.05
N ALA A 183 1.17 -6.14 16.08
CA ALA A 183 2.07 -7.17 16.58
C ALA A 183 1.29 -8.38 17.13
N ARG A 184 0.23 -8.15 17.90
CA ARG A 184 -0.62 -9.23 18.43
C ARG A 184 -1.32 -10.02 17.34
N GLN A 185 -1.88 -9.35 16.33
CA GLN A 185 -2.53 -9.99 15.18
C GLN A 185 -1.52 -10.84 14.38
N TYR A 186 -0.32 -10.31 14.15
CA TYR A 186 0.76 -11.06 13.51
C TYR A 186 1.17 -12.30 14.34
N TRP A 187 1.15 -12.22 15.67
CA TRP A 187 1.45 -13.38 16.53
C TRP A 187 0.34 -14.43 16.56
N ALA A 188 -0.94 -14.01 16.53
CA ALA A 188 -2.07 -14.93 16.45
C ALA A 188 -2.05 -15.72 15.12
N TRP A 189 -1.67 -15.03 14.04
CA TRP A 189 -1.47 -15.63 12.72
C TRP A 189 -0.38 -16.72 12.72
N ASP A 190 0.71 -16.51 13.47
CA ASP A 190 1.85 -17.42 13.52
C ASP A 190 1.50 -18.81 14.09
N THR A 191 0.67 -18.85 15.14
CA THR A 191 0.28 -20.09 15.83
C THR A 191 -0.63 -21.03 15.03
N GLU A 192 -1.26 -20.56 13.95
CA GLU A 192 -2.22 -21.34 13.15
C GLU A 192 -1.67 -21.81 11.78
N SER A 193 -0.42 -21.50 11.45
CA SER A 193 0.09 -21.52 10.07
C SER A 193 0.70 -22.85 9.56
N SER A 194 -0.07 -23.95 9.58
CA SER A 194 0.34 -25.25 8.95
C SER A 194 -0.30 -25.51 7.57
N SER A 195 -0.96 -24.53 6.96
CA SER A 195 -1.94 -24.76 5.89
C SER A 195 -1.54 -24.20 4.50
N PRO A 196 -1.93 -24.85 3.38
CA PRO A 196 -1.50 -24.52 2.01
C PRO A 196 -1.74 -23.07 1.55
N ALA A 197 -1.04 -22.68 0.48
CA ALA A 197 -0.93 -21.30 -0.04
C ALA A 197 -2.28 -20.60 -0.36
N GLU A 198 -3.33 -21.35 -0.71
CA GLU A 198 -4.66 -20.76 -0.92
C GLU A 198 -5.33 -20.36 0.39
N GLY A 199 -5.12 -21.14 1.46
CA GLY A 199 -5.53 -20.79 2.82
C GLY A 199 -4.74 -19.62 3.38
N PHE A 200 -3.46 -19.48 3.00
CA PHE A 200 -2.61 -18.36 3.43
C PHE A 200 -3.21 -17.02 3.00
N ARG A 201 -3.65 -16.89 1.74
CA ARG A 201 -4.17 -15.63 1.23
C ARG A 201 -5.50 -15.22 1.88
N ARG A 202 -6.42 -16.18 2.09
CA ARG A 202 -7.69 -15.94 2.79
C ARG A 202 -7.49 -15.58 4.26
N ARG A 203 -6.50 -16.18 4.93
CA ARG A 203 -6.16 -15.83 6.33
C ARG A 203 -5.53 -14.45 6.44
N MET A 204 -4.66 -14.07 5.51
CA MET A 204 -4.11 -12.71 5.46
C MET A 204 -5.21 -11.66 5.37
N LEU A 205 -6.26 -11.91 4.57
CA LEU A 205 -7.44 -11.03 4.53
C LEU A 205 -8.18 -10.98 5.85
N ALA A 206 -8.43 -12.14 6.47
CA ALA A 206 -9.13 -12.20 7.74
C ALA A 206 -8.34 -11.40 8.79
N MET A 207 -7.03 -11.58 8.85
CA MET A 207 -6.15 -10.83 9.73
C MET A 207 -6.16 -9.33 9.44
N GLU A 208 -6.05 -8.91 8.17
CA GLU A 208 -6.12 -7.48 7.82
C GLU A 208 -7.49 -6.90 8.18
N ARG A 209 -8.59 -7.62 7.91
CA ARG A 209 -9.93 -7.21 8.30
C ARG A 209 -10.05 -7.10 9.82
N ASP A 210 -9.67 -8.11 10.56
CA ASP A 210 -9.80 -8.18 12.02
C ASP A 210 -8.92 -7.09 12.67
N PHE A 211 -7.71 -6.85 12.13
CA PHE A 211 -6.86 -5.73 12.50
C PHE A 211 -7.55 -4.38 12.25
N LEU A 212 -8.08 -4.16 11.05
CA LEU A 212 -8.76 -2.92 10.66
C LEU A 212 -10.04 -2.68 11.48
N GLU A 213 -10.79 -3.72 11.79
CA GLU A 213 -11.97 -3.67 12.68
C GLU A 213 -11.56 -3.29 14.10
N GLU A 214 -10.43 -3.81 14.58
CA GLU A 214 -9.93 -3.54 15.93
C GLU A 214 -9.34 -2.14 16.10
N ILE A 215 -8.64 -1.60 15.09
CA ILE A 215 -8.08 -0.23 15.17
C ILE A 215 -9.11 0.85 14.82
N ARG A 216 -10.22 0.51 14.14
CA ARG A 216 -11.29 1.47 13.79
C ARG A 216 -11.83 2.27 14.98
N PRO A 217 -12.21 1.67 16.14
CA PRO A 217 -12.73 2.43 17.27
C PRO A 217 -11.70 3.37 17.93
N LEU A 218 -10.39 3.17 17.68
CA LEU A 218 -9.34 4.05 18.21
C LEU A 218 -9.25 5.37 17.44
N LEU A 219 -9.71 5.37 16.19
CA LEU A 219 -9.55 6.47 15.24
C LEU A 219 -10.88 7.18 14.99
N THR A 220 -10.83 8.51 15.00
CA THR A 220 -11.90 9.35 14.42
C THR A 220 -12.04 9.05 12.93
N ASP A 221 -13.13 9.51 12.31
CA ASP A 221 -13.35 9.30 10.87
C ASP A 221 -12.23 9.92 10.02
N GLU A 222 -11.77 11.13 10.37
CA GLU A 222 -10.67 11.78 9.65
C GLU A 222 -9.33 11.05 9.84
N GLU A 223 -9.02 10.64 11.06
CA GLU A 223 -7.80 9.86 11.34
C GLU A 223 -7.85 8.50 10.63
N TRP A 224 -9.04 7.87 10.57
CA TRP A 224 -9.25 6.61 9.89
C TRP A 224 -9.01 6.72 8.38
N ASP A 225 -9.64 7.69 7.71
CA ASP A 225 -9.46 7.88 6.27
C ASP A 225 -7.99 8.20 5.94
N SER A 226 -7.33 8.99 6.78
CA SER A 226 -5.91 9.30 6.63
C SER A 226 -5.02 8.08 6.87
N TYR A 227 -5.28 7.30 7.93
CA TYR A 227 -4.58 6.04 8.18
C TYR A 227 -4.77 5.07 7.01
N ALA A 228 -6.02 4.86 6.59
CA ALA A 228 -6.38 3.95 5.51
C ALA A 228 -5.65 4.34 4.22
N LEU A 229 -5.67 5.63 3.84
CA LEU A 229 -4.96 6.14 2.68
C LEU A 229 -3.45 5.88 2.74
N HIS A 230 -2.84 6.02 3.93
CA HIS A 230 -1.39 5.98 4.11
C HIS A 230 -0.81 4.58 4.34
N ALA A 231 -1.51 3.75 5.13
CA ALA A 231 -0.99 2.52 5.73
C ALA A 231 -1.63 1.23 5.21
N THR A 232 -2.63 1.30 4.31
CA THR A 232 -3.28 0.10 3.74
C THR A 232 -2.95 -0.09 2.26
N VAL A 233 -3.08 -1.33 1.77
CA VAL A 233 -2.90 -1.65 0.35
C VAL A 233 -3.91 -0.89 -0.51
N SER A 234 -5.19 -0.91 -0.12
CA SER A 234 -6.27 -0.21 -0.81
C SER A 234 -6.03 1.32 -0.83
N GLY A 235 -5.52 1.90 0.26
CA GLY A 235 -5.14 3.31 0.30
C GLY A 235 -3.97 3.65 -0.61
N SER A 236 -2.94 2.79 -0.68
CA SER A 236 -1.83 2.98 -1.62
C SER A 236 -2.31 2.97 -3.08
N GLU A 237 -3.28 2.12 -3.41
CA GLU A 237 -3.91 2.12 -4.73
C GLU A 237 -4.63 3.44 -4.97
N VAL A 238 -5.59 3.81 -4.12
CA VAL A 238 -6.35 5.08 -4.22
C VAL A 238 -5.43 6.29 -4.34
N ARG A 239 -4.36 6.38 -3.54
CA ARG A 239 -3.40 7.50 -3.60
C ARG A 239 -2.70 7.59 -4.95
N ARG A 240 -2.32 6.45 -5.53
CA ARG A 240 -1.71 6.39 -6.86
C ARG A 240 -2.69 6.83 -7.95
N GLU A 241 -3.96 6.48 -7.82
CA GLU A 241 -5.00 6.86 -8.81
C GLU A 241 -5.35 8.34 -8.71
N LEU A 242 -5.48 8.85 -7.49
CA LEU A 242 -5.80 10.25 -7.22
C LEU A 242 -4.69 11.19 -7.69
N GLY A 243 -3.42 10.87 -7.44
CA GLY A 243 -2.31 11.77 -7.76
C GLY A 243 -2.50 13.14 -7.11
N ASP A 244 -2.59 14.19 -7.92
CA ASP A 244 -2.78 15.58 -7.47
C ASP A 244 -4.26 16.02 -7.46
N LEU A 245 -5.20 15.11 -7.68
CA LEU A 245 -6.63 15.43 -7.64
C LEU A 245 -7.04 15.88 -6.23
N ASP A 246 -7.56 17.09 -6.13
CA ASP A 246 -8.19 17.57 -4.91
C ASP A 246 -9.48 16.78 -4.66
N VAL A 247 -9.61 16.14 -3.50
CA VAL A 247 -10.76 15.33 -3.10
C VAL A 247 -11.23 15.75 -1.73
N THR A 248 -12.55 15.86 -1.57
CA THR A 248 -13.13 16.12 -0.26
C THR A 248 -12.98 14.87 0.63
N PRO A 249 -13.00 15.01 1.97
CA PRO A 249 -12.97 13.86 2.88
C PRO A 249 -14.09 12.84 2.60
N GLN A 250 -15.28 13.31 2.24
CA GLN A 250 -16.42 12.44 1.93
C GLN A 250 -16.21 11.63 0.65
N GLU A 251 -15.60 12.23 -0.37
CA GLU A 251 -15.22 11.52 -1.60
C GLU A 251 -14.15 10.48 -1.31
N LEU A 252 -13.09 10.88 -0.60
CA LEU A 252 -11.98 9.99 -0.22
C LEU A 252 -12.48 8.75 0.54
N SER A 253 -13.36 8.93 1.52
CA SER A 253 -13.93 7.83 2.30
C SER A 253 -14.69 6.83 1.41
N LYS A 254 -15.49 7.32 0.45
CA LYS A 254 -16.19 6.47 -0.53
C LYS A 254 -15.21 5.72 -1.44
N LEU A 255 -14.18 6.41 -1.95
CA LEU A 255 -13.15 5.80 -2.80
C LEU A 255 -12.40 4.68 -2.07
N LEU A 256 -11.99 4.92 -0.83
CA LEU A 256 -11.33 3.94 0.02
C LEU A 256 -12.23 2.74 0.30
N LYS A 257 -13.52 2.97 0.60
CA LYS A 257 -14.49 1.90 0.83
C LYS A 257 -14.64 1.02 -0.41
N TRP A 258 -14.78 1.61 -1.60
CA TRP A 258 -14.89 0.83 -2.83
C TRP A 258 -13.61 0.06 -3.15
N GLN A 259 -12.44 0.68 -3.01
CA GLN A 259 -11.18 -0.01 -3.26
C GLN A 259 -10.99 -1.19 -2.29
N ARG A 260 -11.31 -1.00 -1.00
CA ARG A 260 -11.28 -2.09 -0.02
C ARG A 260 -12.19 -3.24 -0.42
N ASN A 261 -13.41 -2.94 -0.87
CA ASN A 261 -14.35 -3.96 -1.33
C ASN A 261 -13.80 -4.71 -2.56
N LEU A 262 -13.20 -3.99 -3.51
CA LEU A 262 -12.60 -4.58 -4.70
C LEU A 262 -11.38 -5.46 -4.36
N THR A 263 -10.46 -4.96 -3.52
CA THR A 263 -9.31 -5.73 -3.02
C THR A 263 -9.78 -7.01 -2.32
N SER A 264 -10.83 -6.91 -1.49
CA SER A 264 -11.42 -8.07 -0.79
C SER A 264 -11.97 -9.11 -1.78
N ALA A 265 -12.75 -8.66 -2.78
CA ALA A 265 -13.31 -9.53 -3.82
C ALA A 265 -12.21 -10.19 -4.67
N SER A 266 -11.19 -9.44 -5.08
CA SER A 266 -10.04 -9.94 -5.83
C SER A 266 -9.35 -11.08 -5.10
N ILE A 267 -9.11 -10.90 -3.81
CA ILE A 267 -8.40 -11.88 -3.00
C ILE A 267 -9.28 -13.10 -2.69
N ALA A 268 -10.59 -12.89 -2.50
CA ALA A 268 -11.56 -13.98 -2.37
C ALA A 268 -11.72 -14.81 -3.66
N ARG A 269 -11.22 -14.29 -4.80
CA ARG A 269 -11.51 -14.78 -6.16
C ARG A 269 -13.00 -14.84 -6.41
N ASP A 270 -13.67 -13.75 -6.05
CA ASP A 270 -15.10 -13.58 -6.29
C ASP A 270 -15.37 -13.76 -7.80
N PRO A 271 -16.28 -14.66 -8.21
CA PRO A 271 -16.64 -14.81 -9.63
C PRO A 271 -17.19 -13.50 -10.23
N ASP A 272 -17.76 -12.61 -9.41
CA ASP A 272 -18.31 -11.34 -9.83
C ASP A 272 -17.30 -10.18 -9.75
N PHE A 273 -16.01 -10.46 -9.54
CA PHE A 273 -14.96 -9.44 -9.43
C PHE A 273 -14.98 -8.43 -10.58
N GLY A 274 -15.11 -8.91 -11.83
CA GLY A 274 -15.16 -8.02 -13.00
C GLY A 274 -16.38 -7.10 -12.99
N ALA A 275 -17.54 -7.60 -12.55
CA ALA A 275 -18.74 -6.78 -12.43
C ALA A 275 -18.59 -5.72 -11.31
N LEU A 276 -17.98 -6.10 -10.18
CA LEU A 276 -17.68 -5.18 -9.09
C LEU A 276 -16.69 -4.08 -9.49
N GLU A 277 -15.68 -4.42 -10.31
CA GLU A 277 -14.72 -3.45 -10.83
C GLU A 277 -15.41 -2.40 -11.72
N VAL A 278 -16.30 -2.85 -12.62
CA VAL A 278 -17.06 -1.95 -13.50
C VAL A 278 -18.01 -1.07 -12.69
N GLU A 279 -18.75 -1.64 -11.76
CA GLU A 279 -19.67 -0.91 -10.90
C GLU A 279 -18.93 0.13 -10.05
N MET A 280 -17.78 -0.24 -9.49
CA MET A 280 -16.90 0.70 -8.80
C MET A 280 -16.50 1.86 -9.71
N MET A 281 -16.09 1.58 -10.95
CA MET A 281 -15.67 2.62 -11.90
C MET A 281 -16.83 3.55 -12.25
N ARG A 282 -18.05 3.04 -12.44
CA ARG A 282 -19.25 3.87 -12.66
C ARG A 282 -19.57 4.73 -11.45
N SER A 283 -19.56 4.14 -10.26
CA SER A 283 -19.76 4.84 -9.00
C SER A 283 -18.73 5.95 -8.77
N ARG A 284 -17.47 5.72 -9.16
CA ARG A 284 -16.39 6.73 -9.11
C ARG A 284 -16.62 7.87 -10.08
N ARG A 285 -17.07 7.58 -11.30
CA ARG A 285 -17.47 8.60 -12.28
C ARG A 285 -18.61 9.46 -11.76
N GLU A 286 -19.65 8.85 -11.20
CA GLU A 286 -20.77 9.57 -10.61
C GLU A 286 -20.32 10.47 -9.45
N LEU A 287 -19.42 9.96 -8.60
CA LEU A 287 -18.90 10.71 -7.44
C LEU A 287 -18.03 11.91 -7.83
N LEU A 288 -17.09 11.71 -8.75
CA LEU A 288 -16.07 12.71 -9.09
C LEU A 288 -16.51 13.64 -10.24
N GLY A 289 -17.49 13.21 -11.04
CA GLY A 289 -17.81 13.80 -12.33
C GLY A 289 -16.83 13.38 -13.43
N ASP A 290 -17.22 13.65 -14.68
CA ASP A 290 -16.53 13.13 -15.86
C ASP A 290 -15.08 13.63 -15.99
N GLU A 291 -14.83 14.91 -15.74
CA GLU A 291 -13.49 15.51 -15.85
C GLU A 291 -12.49 14.91 -14.85
N ARG A 292 -12.84 14.94 -13.54
CA ARG A 292 -11.96 14.41 -12.48
C ARG A 292 -11.81 12.90 -12.57
N PHE A 293 -12.85 12.18 -12.95
CA PHE A 293 -12.77 10.75 -13.16
C PHE A 293 -11.89 10.39 -14.37
N HIS A 294 -11.97 11.15 -15.46
CA HIS A 294 -11.12 10.94 -16.64
C HIS A 294 -9.64 11.11 -16.30
N GLU A 295 -9.28 12.13 -15.52
CA GLU A 295 -7.92 12.33 -15.02
C GLU A 295 -7.46 11.15 -14.15
N MET A 296 -8.30 10.72 -13.19
CA MET A 296 -8.01 9.59 -12.31
C MET A 296 -7.83 8.29 -13.10
N ALA A 297 -8.77 7.99 -14.00
CA ALA A 297 -8.74 6.79 -14.85
C ALA A 297 -7.51 6.78 -15.77
N GLY A 298 -7.06 7.95 -16.25
CA GLY A 298 -5.85 8.11 -17.04
C GLY A 298 -4.56 7.74 -16.29
N ARG A 299 -4.60 7.70 -14.95
CA ARG A 299 -3.46 7.29 -14.10
C ARG A 299 -3.52 5.81 -13.71
N SER A 300 -4.71 5.27 -13.49
CA SER A 300 -4.88 4.01 -12.78
C SER A 300 -5.42 2.86 -13.60
N ALA A 301 -6.36 3.11 -14.51
CA ALA A 301 -7.06 2.04 -15.19
C ALA A 301 -6.10 1.39 -16.18
N THR A 302 -5.78 0.11 -16.00
CA THR A 302 -4.82 -0.64 -16.83
C THR A 302 -5.04 -0.45 -18.34
N TYR A 303 -6.30 -0.25 -18.75
CA TYR A 303 -6.71 -0.20 -20.15
C TYR A 303 -7.05 1.21 -20.66
N PHE A 304 -7.39 2.14 -19.77
CA PHE A 304 -7.88 3.47 -20.18
C PHE A 304 -6.81 4.34 -20.86
N PRO A 305 -5.54 4.40 -20.40
CA PRO A 305 -4.48 5.13 -21.11
C PRO A 305 -4.20 4.56 -22.50
N GLY A 306 -4.38 3.25 -22.68
CA GLY A 306 -4.32 2.62 -24.00
C GLY A 306 -5.42 3.15 -24.91
N LEU A 307 -6.64 3.23 -24.40
CA LEU A 307 -7.80 3.74 -25.14
C LEU A 307 -7.68 5.25 -25.42
N GLN A 308 -7.27 6.08 -24.47
CA GLN A 308 -7.06 7.52 -24.66
C GLN A 308 -6.08 7.83 -25.80
N ARG A 309 -5.05 6.99 -25.99
CA ARG A 309 -4.10 7.14 -27.11
C ARG A 309 -4.74 6.85 -28.47
N ILE A 310 -5.79 6.05 -28.49
CA ILE A 310 -6.48 5.62 -29.70
C ILE A 310 -7.63 6.56 -30.02
N LEU A 311 -8.32 7.10 -29.01
CA LEU A 311 -9.46 8.00 -29.24
C LEU A 311 -9.02 9.38 -29.76
N PRO A 312 -9.88 10.06 -30.54
CA PRO A 312 -9.64 11.45 -30.93
C PRO A 312 -9.46 12.36 -29.71
N GLN A 313 -8.39 13.16 -29.70
CA GLN A 313 -8.14 14.11 -28.61
C GLN A 313 -9.18 15.25 -28.55
N THR A 314 -9.91 15.44 -29.64
CA THR A 314 -11.05 16.37 -29.74
C THR A 314 -12.32 15.83 -29.11
N MET A 315 -12.38 14.54 -28.76
CA MET A 315 -13.52 13.93 -28.10
C MET A 315 -13.58 14.40 -26.65
N PRO A 316 -14.73 14.90 -26.16
CA PRO A 316 -14.85 15.35 -24.78
C PRO A 316 -14.64 14.17 -23.80
N PRO A 317 -14.12 14.42 -22.58
CA PRO A 317 -13.87 13.38 -21.59
C PRO A 317 -15.07 12.47 -21.31
N SER A 318 -16.27 13.04 -21.24
CA SER A 318 -17.53 12.30 -21.07
C SER A 318 -17.74 11.25 -22.16
N ALA A 319 -17.60 11.62 -23.43
CA ALA A 319 -17.75 10.71 -24.56
C ALA A 319 -16.62 9.65 -24.60
N GLN A 320 -15.39 10.01 -24.21
CA GLN A 320 -14.31 9.03 -24.10
C GLN A 320 -14.61 7.98 -23.02
N LEU A 321 -15.18 8.41 -21.90
CA LEU A 321 -15.61 7.53 -20.81
C LEU A 321 -16.80 6.66 -21.21
N ASP A 322 -17.81 7.23 -21.87
CA ASP A 322 -18.96 6.48 -22.40
C ASP A 322 -18.48 5.40 -23.37
N PHE A 323 -17.58 5.76 -24.30
CA PHE A 323 -16.99 4.83 -25.24
C PHE A 323 -16.22 3.71 -24.54
N TRP A 324 -15.48 4.03 -23.47
CA TRP A 324 -14.77 3.04 -22.68
C TRP A 324 -15.71 2.08 -21.95
N PHE A 325 -16.72 2.58 -21.25
CA PHE A 325 -17.70 1.73 -20.57
C PHE A 325 -18.47 0.84 -21.55
N GLU A 326 -18.79 1.38 -22.72
CA GLU A 326 -19.44 0.64 -23.79
C GLU A 326 -18.57 -0.53 -24.29
N ILE A 327 -17.26 -0.32 -24.49
CA ILE A 327 -16.33 -1.43 -24.83
C ILE A 327 -16.35 -2.52 -23.74
N VAL A 328 -16.37 -2.13 -22.47
CA VAL A 328 -16.38 -3.08 -21.36
C VAL A 328 -17.68 -3.90 -21.35
N ASP A 329 -18.83 -3.25 -21.52
CA ASP A 329 -20.13 -3.92 -21.58
C ASP A 329 -20.22 -4.88 -22.79
N LEU A 330 -19.74 -4.43 -23.96
CA LEU A 330 -19.67 -5.26 -25.16
C LEU A 330 -18.69 -6.43 -25.02
N GLY A 331 -17.58 -6.26 -24.29
CA GLY A 331 -16.65 -7.33 -23.96
C GLY A 331 -17.28 -8.43 -23.09
N LYS A 332 -18.12 -8.03 -22.14
CA LYS A 332 -18.90 -8.97 -21.32
C LYS A 332 -19.91 -9.74 -22.17
N ALA A 333 -20.71 -9.03 -22.98
CA ALA A 333 -21.69 -9.64 -23.88
C ALA A 333 -21.03 -10.62 -24.88
N HIS A 334 -19.88 -10.24 -25.46
CA HIS A 334 -19.07 -11.10 -26.31
C HIS A 334 -18.68 -12.41 -25.59
N SER A 335 -18.18 -12.30 -24.36
CA SER A 335 -17.74 -13.46 -23.58
C SER A 335 -18.91 -14.39 -23.22
N GLU A 336 -20.08 -13.84 -22.90
CA GLU A 336 -21.31 -14.60 -22.64
C GLU A 336 -21.78 -15.35 -23.89
N LEU A 337 -21.86 -14.67 -25.03
CA LEU A 337 -22.21 -15.28 -26.32
C LEU A 337 -21.22 -16.38 -26.70
N TRP A 338 -19.91 -16.11 -26.56
CA TRP A 338 -18.88 -17.09 -26.85
C TRP A 338 -19.02 -18.34 -25.98
N GLY A 339 -19.30 -18.17 -24.69
CA GLY A 339 -19.58 -19.27 -23.76
C GLY A 339 -20.82 -20.07 -24.16
N GLN A 340 -21.93 -19.40 -24.48
CA GLN A 340 -23.21 -20.00 -24.85
C GLN A 340 -23.14 -20.84 -26.13
N TYR A 341 -22.36 -20.39 -27.11
CA TYR A 341 -22.24 -21.04 -28.43
C TYR A 341 -20.96 -21.87 -28.58
N ARG A 342 -20.20 -22.10 -27.51
CA ARG A 342 -18.93 -22.85 -27.54
C ARG A 342 -19.04 -24.24 -28.18
N ALA A 343 -20.16 -24.94 -27.96
CA ALA A 343 -20.40 -26.28 -28.50
C ALA A 343 -21.00 -26.29 -29.92
N ARG A 344 -21.29 -25.11 -30.50
CA ARG A 344 -21.98 -24.95 -31.79
C ARG A 344 -21.23 -23.93 -32.66
N PRO A 345 -20.09 -24.33 -33.28
CA PRO A 345 -19.19 -23.39 -33.96
C PRO A 345 -19.87 -22.64 -35.12
N GLU A 346 -20.73 -23.30 -35.90
CA GLU A 346 -21.44 -22.64 -37.01
C GLU A 346 -22.44 -21.58 -36.53
N ASP A 347 -23.19 -21.87 -35.45
CA ASP A 347 -24.07 -20.88 -34.82
C ASP A 347 -23.27 -19.74 -34.21
N ARG A 348 -22.14 -20.05 -33.57
CA ARG A 348 -21.24 -19.08 -32.97
C ARG A 348 -20.77 -18.07 -34.01
N ASP A 349 -20.24 -18.52 -35.13
CA ASP A 349 -19.66 -17.61 -36.13
C ASP A 349 -20.73 -16.66 -36.70
N ARG A 350 -21.94 -17.17 -36.95
CA ARG A 350 -23.10 -16.35 -37.34
C ARG A 350 -23.47 -15.31 -36.27
N VAL A 351 -23.57 -15.72 -35.01
CA VAL A 351 -23.94 -14.83 -33.89
C VAL A 351 -22.85 -13.79 -33.64
N MET A 352 -21.58 -14.17 -33.68
CA MET A 352 -20.45 -13.24 -33.51
C MET A 352 -20.35 -12.24 -34.66
N SER A 353 -20.68 -12.64 -35.89
CA SER A 353 -20.75 -11.73 -37.04
C SER A 353 -21.86 -10.69 -36.88
N ALA A 354 -23.05 -11.10 -36.43
CA ALA A 354 -24.13 -10.16 -36.12
C ALA A 354 -23.75 -9.21 -34.96
N PHE A 355 -23.14 -9.75 -33.91
CA PHE A 355 -22.66 -8.97 -32.76
C PHE A 355 -21.58 -7.96 -33.14
N ALA A 356 -20.69 -8.28 -34.09
CA ALA A 356 -19.70 -7.34 -34.61
C ALA A 356 -20.34 -6.10 -35.26
N GLY A 357 -21.48 -6.27 -35.96
CA GLY A 357 -22.26 -5.16 -36.50
C GLY A 357 -22.88 -4.29 -35.40
N GLU A 358 -23.41 -4.90 -34.33
CA GLU A 358 -23.94 -4.17 -33.18
C GLU A 358 -22.83 -3.36 -32.47
N VAL A 359 -21.64 -3.94 -32.32
CA VAL A 359 -20.47 -3.25 -31.73
C VAL A 359 -20.09 -2.03 -32.57
N GLU A 360 -20.04 -2.16 -33.90
CA GLU A 360 -19.76 -1.04 -34.81
C GLU A 360 -20.79 0.07 -34.67
N GLU A 361 -22.09 -0.27 -34.68
CA GLU A 361 -23.18 0.68 -34.56
C GLU A 361 -23.10 1.45 -33.22
N ARG A 362 -22.99 0.74 -32.10
CA ARG A 362 -22.99 1.34 -30.75
C ARG A 362 -21.77 2.22 -30.50
N LEU A 363 -20.57 1.76 -30.89
CA LEU A 363 -19.36 2.56 -30.72
C LEU A 363 -19.33 3.77 -31.67
N THR A 364 -19.83 3.63 -32.90
CA THR A 364 -19.97 4.76 -33.83
C THR A 364 -20.96 5.80 -33.32
N ALA A 365 -22.07 5.37 -32.69
CA ALA A 365 -23.05 6.28 -32.11
C ALA A 365 -22.48 7.15 -30.99
N ILE A 366 -21.55 6.62 -30.19
CA ILE A 366 -20.90 7.36 -29.09
C ILE A 366 -19.74 8.22 -29.60
N GLY A 367 -18.84 7.61 -30.37
CA GLY A 367 -17.55 8.21 -30.70
C GLY A 367 -17.42 8.79 -32.11
N GLY A 368 -18.40 8.55 -32.98
CA GLY A 368 -18.33 8.81 -34.41
C GLY A 368 -17.45 7.80 -35.16
N GLU A 369 -17.50 7.88 -36.49
CA GLU A 369 -16.76 6.96 -37.38
C GLU A 369 -15.25 7.00 -37.15
N GLU A 370 -14.70 8.18 -36.82
CA GLU A 370 -13.27 8.32 -36.59
C GLU A 370 -12.80 7.50 -35.38
N ALA A 371 -13.52 7.61 -34.25
CA ALA A 371 -13.16 6.87 -33.03
C ALA A 371 -13.31 5.37 -33.20
N TRP A 372 -14.40 4.94 -33.84
CA TRP A 372 -14.61 3.55 -34.21
C TRP A 372 -13.47 3.01 -35.10
N ASN A 373 -13.13 3.73 -36.17
CA ASN A 373 -12.05 3.32 -37.07
C ASN A 373 -10.70 3.21 -36.35
N ARG A 374 -10.38 4.14 -35.45
CA ARG A 374 -9.16 4.05 -34.63
C ARG A 374 -9.20 2.86 -33.68
N TYR A 375 -10.33 2.63 -33.00
CA TYR A 375 -10.52 1.49 -32.11
C TYR A 375 -10.39 0.16 -32.85
N ARG A 376 -11.14 -0.05 -33.93
CA ARG A 376 -11.10 -1.26 -34.75
C ARG A 376 -9.68 -1.58 -35.24
N ASN A 377 -8.92 -0.57 -35.62
CA ASN A 377 -7.54 -0.74 -36.11
C ASN A 377 -6.49 -0.91 -35.00
N SER A 378 -6.86 -0.65 -33.74
CA SER A 378 -5.98 -0.81 -32.59
C SER A 378 -5.77 -2.29 -32.22
N PRO A 379 -4.67 -2.64 -31.50
CA PRO A 379 -4.47 -4.00 -31.01
C PRO A 379 -5.64 -4.54 -30.18
N THR A 380 -6.28 -3.69 -29.36
CA THR A 380 -7.43 -4.06 -28.52
C THR A 380 -8.67 -4.33 -29.35
N GLY A 381 -9.00 -3.44 -30.29
CA GLY A 381 -10.16 -3.61 -31.16
C GLY A 381 -10.03 -4.84 -32.05
N ARG A 382 -8.82 -5.13 -32.58
CA ARG A 382 -8.59 -6.35 -33.36
C ARG A 382 -8.96 -7.62 -32.59
N LEU A 383 -8.79 -7.67 -31.26
CA LEU A 383 -9.15 -8.86 -30.48
C LEU A 383 -10.65 -9.20 -30.55
N PHE A 384 -11.51 -8.19 -30.76
CA PHE A 384 -12.94 -8.41 -30.97
C PHE A 384 -13.27 -8.95 -32.36
N PHE A 385 -12.43 -8.68 -33.37
CA PHE A 385 -12.72 -8.96 -34.79
C PHE A 385 -11.84 -10.06 -35.42
N ILE A 386 -10.90 -10.67 -34.68
CA ILE A 386 -10.05 -11.78 -35.17
C ILE A 386 -10.83 -13.11 -35.38
N HIS A 387 -12.16 -13.11 -35.40
CA HIS A 387 -12.94 -14.29 -35.79
C HIS A 387 -12.72 -14.70 -37.26
N GLU A 388 -12.17 -13.81 -38.10
CA GLU A 388 -11.79 -14.13 -39.49
C GLU A 388 -10.38 -14.76 -39.61
N GLU A 389 -9.52 -14.69 -38.59
CA GLU A 389 -8.18 -15.30 -38.58
C GLU A 389 -8.04 -16.31 -37.43
N VAL A 390 -8.60 -17.50 -37.66
CA VAL A 390 -8.60 -18.65 -36.75
C VAL A 390 -7.17 -19.13 -36.47
N ASP A 391 -6.83 -19.33 -35.18
CA ASP A 391 -5.61 -19.92 -34.58
C ASP A 391 -4.54 -18.97 -33.96
N ASN A 392 -4.95 -18.02 -33.09
CA ASN A 392 -3.98 -17.33 -32.21
C ASN A 392 -4.03 -17.81 -30.72
N PRO A 393 -3.11 -18.69 -30.29
CA PRO A 393 -3.05 -19.21 -28.92
C PRO A 393 -2.76 -18.15 -27.83
N ARG A 394 -2.32 -16.93 -28.20
CA ARG A 394 -2.14 -15.83 -27.23
C ARG A 394 -3.47 -15.30 -26.69
N LEU A 395 -4.57 -15.42 -27.45
CA LEU A 395 -5.88 -14.91 -27.07
C LEU A 395 -6.63 -15.78 -26.07
N GLN A 396 -6.42 -17.10 -26.14
CA GLN A 396 -6.95 -18.02 -25.14
C GLN A 396 -6.43 -17.70 -23.73
N GLY A 397 -5.21 -17.16 -23.58
CA GLY A 397 -4.67 -16.77 -22.28
C GLY A 397 -5.26 -15.47 -21.68
N TRP A 398 -5.95 -14.66 -22.50
CA TRP A 398 -6.63 -13.43 -22.08
C TRP A 398 -8.03 -13.78 -21.55
N PHE A 399 -8.85 -14.49 -22.35
CA PHE A 399 -10.19 -14.92 -21.94
C PHE A 399 -10.20 -16.04 -20.90
N ASN A 400 -9.23 -16.96 -20.87
CA ASN A 400 -9.18 -18.00 -19.82
C ASN A 400 -8.77 -17.43 -18.43
N ARG A 401 -8.29 -16.18 -18.34
CA ARG A 401 -8.02 -15.55 -17.05
C ARG A 401 -9.29 -15.00 -16.39
N GLU A 402 -10.31 -14.67 -17.17
CA GLU A 402 -11.61 -14.19 -16.68
C GLU A 402 -12.71 -15.28 -16.73
N GLY A 403 -12.66 -16.21 -17.69
CA GLY A 403 -13.65 -17.28 -17.85
C GLY A 403 -13.40 -18.57 -17.07
N ALA A 404 -12.29 -18.71 -16.33
CA ALA A 404 -11.95 -19.95 -15.62
C ALA A 404 -12.69 -20.17 -14.28
N HIS A 405 -13.63 -19.29 -13.91
CA HIS A 405 -14.42 -19.41 -12.68
C HIS A 405 -15.88 -19.84 -12.90
N ALA A 406 -16.25 -20.30 -14.09
CA ALA A 406 -17.54 -20.99 -14.25
C ALA A 406 -17.59 -22.21 -13.30
N PRO A 407 -18.57 -22.30 -12.37
CA PRO A 407 -18.67 -23.43 -11.46
C PRO A 407 -18.86 -24.68 -12.29
N ARG A 408 -17.92 -25.63 -12.18
CA ARG A 408 -18.15 -26.99 -12.70
C ARG A 408 -19.35 -27.54 -11.95
N SER A 409 -20.49 -27.65 -12.62
CA SER A 409 -21.63 -28.41 -12.12
C SER A 409 -21.17 -29.84 -11.92
N SER A 410 -20.96 -30.22 -10.66
CA SER A 410 -20.76 -31.59 -10.24
C SER A 410 -22.08 -32.35 -10.40
N THR A 411 -22.41 -32.75 -11.62
CA THR A 411 -23.36 -33.84 -11.83
C THR A 411 -22.59 -35.14 -11.61
N ALA A 412 -22.68 -35.68 -10.39
CA ALA A 412 -22.38 -37.09 -10.15
C ALA A 412 -23.40 -37.92 -10.95
N PRO A 413 -22.99 -39.05 -11.57
CA PRO A 413 -23.93 -39.95 -12.21
C PRO A 413 -24.79 -40.61 -11.14
N ASP A 414 -26.10 -40.56 -11.35
CA ASP A 414 -27.09 -41.37 -10.62
C ASP A 414 -26.80 -42.85 -10.92
N ASP A 415 -26.41 -43.60 -9.89
CA ASP A 415 -26.51 -45.05 -9.89
C ASP A 415 -27.99 -45.42 -9.65
N GLU A 416 -28.64 -45.92 -10.69
CA GLU A 416 -29.93 -46.62 -10.60
C GLU A 416 -29.70 -48.15 -10.53
N PRO A 417 -30.64 -48.89 -9.91
CA PRO A 417 -30.39 -50.08 -9.08
C PRO A 417 -29.99 -51.39 -9.80
#